data_AF-A0A955DQ47-F1
#
_entry.id   AF-A0A955DQ47-F1
#
_cell.length_a   1.000
_cell.length_b   1.000
_cell.length_c   1.000
_cell.angle_alpha   90.00
_cell.angle_beta   90.00
_cell.angle_gamma   90.00
#
_symmetry.space_group_name_H-M   'P 1'
#
loop_
_entity.id
_entity.type
_entity.pdbx_description
1 polymer ?
#
loop_
_entity_poly.entity_id
_entity_poly.type
_entity_poly.pdbx_seq_one_letter_code
_entity_poly.pdbx_strand_id
1 'polypeptide(L)' 'DGTFGNGIVNIDDLLSVINAFGATGENRCDIAPMYIDGTYGNSIVNIDDVLSVINNFGPCFKTK' A
#
# COMPACT_ATOMS: atom_id res chain seq x y z
N ASP A 1 0.36 -1.59 -6.09
CA ASP A 1 1.04 -2.68 -5.37
C ASP A 1 1.61 -2.09 -4.09
N GLY A 2 1.48 -2.74 -2.92
CA GLY A 2 1.93 -2.18 -1.63
C GLY A 2 3.46 -2.11 -1.45
N THR A 3 4.19 -1.83 -2.53
CA THR A 3 5.63 -1.94 -2.68
C THR A 3 6.14 -0.55 -3.04
N PHE A 4 6.95 0.06 -2.19
CA PHE A 4 7.57 1.35 -2.51
C PHE A 4 8.78 1.20 -3.44
N GLY A 5 8.76 0.17 -4.29
CA GLY A 5 9.51 0.17 -5.55
C GLY A 5 10.72 -0.74 -5.65
N ASN A 6 11.01 -1.60 -4.67
CA ASN A 6 12.19 -2.49 -4.68
C ASN A 6 11.87 -3.99 -4.94
N GLY A 7 10.61 -4.34 -5.21
CA GLY A 7 10.20 -5.73 -5.49
C GLY A 7 10.11 -6.62 -4.25
N ILE A 8 10.14 -6.03 -3.04
CA ILE A 8 9.94 -6.72 -1.77
C ILE A 8 9.04 -5.84 -0.90
N VAL A 9 7.97 -6.39 -0.36
CA VAL A 9 7.21 -5.75 0.72
C VAL A 9 7.85 -6.12 2.06
N ASN A 10 8.29 -5.13 2.81
CA ASN A 10 8.99 -5.32 4.07
C ASN A 10 8.57 -4.27 5.13
N ILE A 11 9.35 -4.18 6.20
CA ILE A 11 9.08 -3.28 7.31
C ILE A 11 9.11 -1.80 6.91
N ASP A 12 9.90 -1.41 5.91
CA ASP A 12 9.97 -0.03 5.44
C ASP A 12 8.67 0.37 4.73
N ASP A 13 8.05 -0.57 4.01
CA ASP A 13 6.73 -0.35 3.41
C ASP A 13 5.65 -0.20 4.49
N LEU A 14 5.69 -1.07 5.50
CA LEU A 14 4.76 -0.98 6.62
C LEU A 14 4.89 0.35 7.36
N LEU A 15 6.12 0.76 7.68
CA LEU A 15 6.38 2.03 8.36
C LEU A 15 5.97 3.24 7.50
N SER A 16 6.12 3.16 6.18
CA SER A 16 5.67 4.23 5.28
C SER A 16 4.15 4.43 5.34
N VAL A 17 3.37 3.35 5.38
CA VAL A 17 1.90 3.42 5.52
C VAL A 17 1.51 3.91 6.91
N ILE A 18 2.13 3.37 7.96
CA ILE A 18 1.87 3.81 9.35
C ILE A 18 2.15 5.31 9.53
N ASN A 19 3.25 5.82 8.96
CA ASN A 19 3.60 7.24 9.05
C ASN A 19 2.62 8.15 8.28
N ALA A 20 1.86 7.60 7.34
CA ALA A 20 0.84 8.32 6.58
C ALA A 20 -0.59 8.11 7.12
N PHE A 21 -0.76 7.38 8.23
CA PHE A 21 -2.08 7.00 8.75
C PHE A 21 -2.97 8.23 9.00
N GLY A 22 -4.19 8.19 8.49
CA GLY A 22 -5.17 9.27 8.56
C GLY A 22 -4.98 10.37 7.50
N ALA A 23 -3.97 10.28 6.63
CA ALA A 23 -3.84 11.19 5.50
C ALA A 23 -5.01 11.02 4.52
N THR A 24 -5.39 12.13 3.87
CA THR A 24 -6.51 12.18 2.91
C THR A 24 -6.06 12.75 1.57
N GLY A 25 -6.82 12.44 0.51
CA GLY A 25 -6.50 12.86 -0.86
C GLY A 25 -5.48 11.94 -1.53
N GLU A 26 -4.84 12.43 -2.59
CA GLU A 26 -3.82 11.64 -3.32
C GLU A 26 -2.64 11.31 -2.40
N ASN A 27 -2.49 10.02 -2.08
CA ASN A 27 -1.41 9.54 -1.24
C ASN A 27 -0.89 8.19 -1.75
N ARG A 28 0.42 8.06 -1.91
CA ARG A 28 1.08 6.79 -2.29
C ARG A 28 0.88 5.66 -1.27
N CYS A 29 0.48 5.97 -0.05
CA CYS A 29 0.19 5.01 1.02
C CYS A 29 -1.29 4.60 1.07
N ASP A 30 -2.15 5.18 0.22
CA ASP A 30 -3.54 4.78 0.02
C ASP A 30 -3.57 3.69 -1.06
N ILE A 31 -3.30 2.47 -0.62
CA ILE A 31 -3.04 1.29 -1.43
C ILE A 31 -4.17 0.24 -1.35
N ALA A 32 -5.22 0.52 -0.60
CA ALA A 32 -6.39 -0.33 -0.46
C ALA A 32 -7.71 0.48 -0.56
N PRO A 33 -8.77 -0.10 -1.14
CA PRO A 33 -8.82 -1.39 -1.81
C PRO A 33 -8.10 -1.36 -3.17
N MET A 34 -7.79 -2.54 -3.71
CA MET A 34 -7.41 -2.70 -5.12
C MET A 34 -8.67 -2.93 -5.96
N TYR A 35 -8.85 -2.15 -7.01
CA TYR A 35 -9.95 -2.30 -7.96
C TYR A 35 -9.57 -3.23 -9.12
N ILE A 36 -10.59 -3.72 -9.84
CA ILE A 36 -10.43 -4.67 -10.94
C ILE A 36 -9.65 -4.09 -12.14
N ASP A 37 -9.64 -2.77 -12.27
CA ASP A 37 -8.89 -2.05 -13.30
C ASP A 37 -7.41 -1.82 -12.92
N GLY A 38 -6.99 -2.31 -11.74
CA GLY A 38 -5.64 -2.17 -11.23
C GLY A 38 -5.36 -0.84 -10.52
N THR A 39 -6.38 0.00 -10.32
CA THR A 39 -6.26 1.19 -9.47
C THR A 39 -6.35 0.83 -7.98
N TYR A 40 -5.88 1.73 -7.13
CA TYR A 40 -5.83 1.54 -5.67
C TYR A 40 -6.35 2.77 -4.94
N GLY A 41 -6.82 2.55 -3.71
CA GLY A 41 -7.05 3.60 -2.73
C GLY A 41 -8.48 4.10 -2.65
N ASN A 42 -8.87 4.64 -1.50
CA ASN A 42 -10.18 5.24 -1.24
C ASN A 42 -10.11 6.71 -0.78
N SER A 43 -8.98 7.37 -1.04
CA SER A 43 -8.61 8.72 -0.61
C SER A 43 -8.39 8.89 0.90
N ILE A 44 -8.19 7.80 1.64
CA ILE A 44 -7.93 7.82 3.09
C ILE A 44 -6.97 6.70 3.46
N VAL A 45 -5.78 7.05 3.96
CA VAL A 45 -4.86 6.06 4.52
C VAL A 45 -5.41 5.58 5.86
N ASN A 46 -5.77 4.31 5.94
CA ASN A 46 -6.46 3.72 7.08
C ASN A 46 -5.97 2.28 7.36
N ILE A 47 -6.74 1.52 8.15
CA ILE A 47 -6.36 0.16 8.54
C ILE A 47 -6.31 -0.82 7.37
N ASP A 48 -7.11 -0.61 6.33
CA ASP A 48 -7.12 -1.46 5.14
C ASP A 48 -5.80 -1.36 4.37
N ASP A 49 -5.19 -0.18 4.31
CA ASP A 49 -3.86 0.02 3.72
C ASP A 49 -2.78 -0.70 4.51
N VAL A 50 -2.83 -0.60 5.84
CA VAL A 50 -1.91 -1.31 6.74
C VAL A 50 -2.03 -2.83 6.54
N LEU A 51 -3.26 -3.35 6.50
CA LEU A 51 -3.52 -4.77 6.27
C LEU A 51 -3.07 -5.21 4.87
N SER A 52 -3.19 -4.34 3.87
CA SER A 52 -2.71 -4.60 2.51
C SER A 52 -1.20 -4.84 2.49
N VAL A 53 -0.41 -4.05 3.23
CA VAL A 53 1.03 -4.31 3.38
C VAL A 53 1.27 -5.64 4.07
N ILE A 54 0.69 -5.84 5.27
CA ILE A 54 0.92 -7.03 6.11
C ILE A 54 0.64 -8.33 5.37
N ASN A 55 -0.48 -8.38 4.63
CA ASN A 55 -0.90 -9.57 3.90
C ASN A 55 -0.01 -9.90 2.70
N ASN A 56 0.83 -8.96 2.26
CA ASN A 56 1.71 -9.10 1.09
C ASN A 56 3.20 -9.08 1.45
N PHE A 57 3.59 -9.22 2.73
CA PHE A 57 5.00 -9.27 3.14
C PHE A 57 5.79 -10.31 2.35
N GLY A 58 7.02 -9.93 1.97
CA GLY A 58 7.93 -10.77 1.19
C GLY A 58 8.03 -10.35 -0.27
N PRO A 59 8.49 -11.25 -1.16
CA PRO A 59 8.66 -10.94 -2.58
C PRO A 59 7.34 -10.55 -3.24
N CYS A 60 7.37 -9.50 -4.05
CA CYS A 60 6.21 -9.03 -4.80
C CYS A 60 6.61 -8.74 -6.26
N PHE A 61 5.70 -9.05 -7.18
CA PHE A 61 5.95 -8.82 -8.60
C PHE A 61 5.37 -7.48 -9.03
N LYS A 62 6.20 -6.60 -9.59
CA LYS A 62 5.69 -5.50 -10.41
C LYS A 62 5.10 -6.13 -11.67
N THR A 63 3.77 -6.17 -11.77
CA THR A 63 3.13 -6.34 -13.07
C THR A 63 3.49 -5.11 -13.91
N LYS A 64 4.06 -5.37 -15.10
CA LYS A 64 4.48 -4.33 -16.05
C LYS A 64 3.34 -3.40 -16.44
#